data_AF-A0A1Y9HDU1-F1
#
_entry.id   AF-A0A1Y9HDU1-F1
#
_cell.length_a   1.000
_cell.length_b   1.000
_cell.length_c   1.000
_cell.angle_alpha   90.00
_cell.angle_beta   90.00
_cell.angle_gamma   90.00
#
_symmetry.space_group_name_H-M   'P 1'
#
loop_
_entity.id
_entity.type
_entity.pdbx_description
1 polymer ?
#
loop_
_entity_poly.entity_id
_entity_poly.type
_entity_poly.pdbx_seq_one_letter_code
_entity_poly.pdbx_strand_id
1 'polypeptide(L)'
;MATATAATSSTSSNQQQLQTYDDDDEFQDACDAETASASCALDLETALAEAKIAVDLFFNNKFNEAEALMKPLATSSMYHSVGHSVFTYLEAMLTFEQQHIAAASEALKQCLNVCNRYRKKNTLTETIGKTFKKVNYDQYTDLEAHAELCSAEALLLKAMLTFIEDETLTSLIKGGMKIRNCFAMYKECNNILNHRQWESESSKLHFESGVRMGLGTFNLMISLLPARIIKLLEFIGFSGNKQSGMQDLITGSQSEGIRQVLCVMTLLGYNLIVCYVLSHKEGDLRFCDELLVKQLKQYPDGVWFLFFKGRLEFMKGNLDDALKWYKKSWKSQNVWPQFHHLCFWELLWVNCLRLDWRESSLFATYLVENSKWSRTIYTYQKASIMCMLKTEELHSSEVRTIATLMKEVPKYKQRIAGKSLPMEKFACKKTERFFAQQSFLYVPALELMYVWNLFKILGKHFHLADGVYRIVEENLTHYGERVNSKSNPAFSVYAADNKALLLLLKGACLRQMNSPLQATRCLEDVIAMYKDIKEDHYLVPYAIVELALIYIDQGNKDQAILALEDAKKNYSGYSLESRLHFRIHTALIELKGKSYENIPAGGE
;
A
#
# COMPACT_ATOMS: atom_id res chain seq x y z
N MET A 1 57.34 -8.66 -2.45
CA MET A 1 58.48 -8.33 -1.57
C MET A 1 57.89 -7.94 -0.23
N ALA A 2 57.71 -8.93 0.65
CA ALA A 2 58.63 -9.25 1.77
C ALA A 2 58.30 -8.33 2.96
N THR A 3 57.98 -8.78 4.18
CA THR A 3 58.18 -10.07 4.91
C THR A 3 57.40 -9.94 6.24
N ALA A 4 56.59 -10.92 6.66
CA ALA A 4 56.83 -11.93 7.73
C ALA A 4 56.94 -11.34 9.16
N THR A 5 56.12 -11.71 10.15
CA THR A 5 56.11 -12.97 10.97
C THR A 5 54.72 -13.15 11.63
N ALA A 6 54.00 -14.28 11.69
CA ALA A 6 54.23 -15.71 12.00
C ALA A 6 54.27 -16.07 13.52
N ALA A 7 53.20 -16.74 14.00
CA ALA A 7 53.19 -17.83 15.02
C ALA A 7 51.71 -18.30 15.26
N THR A 8 51.25 -19.39 14.61
CA THR A 8 51.06 -20.78 15.14
C THR A 8 49.98 -20.89 16.23
N SER A 9 48.75 -21.31 15.93
CA SER A 9 48.21 -22.67 15.68
C SER A 9 47.75 -23.42 16.94
N SER A 10 46.43 -23.64 17.07
CA SER A 10 45.86 -24.90 17.57
C SER A 10 44.37 -25.03 17.17
N THR A 11 44.10 -26.06 16.37
CA THR A 11 42.77 -26.60 16.06
C THR A 11 42.20 -27.35 17.27
N SER A 12 40.95 -27.07 17.64
CA SER A 12 40.05 -28.09 18.20
C SER A 12 38.57 -27.74 17.98
N SER A 13 37.90 -28.72 17.40
CA SER A 13 36.49 -29.02 17.18
C SER A 13 35.43 -28.53 18.20
N ASN A 14 34.23 -28.31 17.65
CA ASN A 14 32.89 -28.48 18.22
C ASN A 14 32.44 -27.53 19.36
N GLN A 15 31.57 -26.58 19.02
CA GLN A 15 30.13 -26.66 19.32
C GLN A 15 29.41 -25.42 18.75
N GLN A 16 28.37 -25.66 17.95
CA GLN A 16 27.38 -24.67 17.54
C GLN A 16 26.67 -24.13 18.78
N GLN A 17 26.90 -22.87 19.13
CA GLN A 17 26.01 -22.14 20.03
C GLN A 17 24.91 -21.49 19.19
N LEU A 18 23.75 -22.15 19.14
CA LEU A 18 22.48 -21.47 18.90
C LEU A 18 22.25 -20.52 20.08
N GLN A 19 22.38 -19.22 19.84
CA GLN A 19 21.82 -18.22 20.75
C GLN A 19 20.32 -18.12 20.47
N THR A 20 19.55 -18.74 21.36
CA THR A 20 18.13 -18.49 21.58
C THR A 20 17.96 -17.01 21.95
N TYR A 21 17.26 -16.26 21.10
CA TYR A 21 16.77 -14.94 21.46
C TYR A 21 15.53 -15.11 22.33
N ASP A 22 15.55 -14.51 23.52
CA ASP A 22 14.46 -14.52 24.48
C ASP A 22 13.15 -14.00 23.86
N ASP A 23 12.13 -14.82 24.01
CA ASP A 23 10.79 -14.68 23.50
C ASP A 23 9.94 -13.97 24.57
N ASP A 24 10.04 -12.64 24.68
CA ASP A 24 9.19 -11.83 25.58
C ASP A 24 7.72 -11.69 25.09
N ASP A 25 7.22 -12.68 24.35
CA ASP A 25 5.80 -12.96 24.15
C ASP A 25 5.54 -14.41 24.63
N GLU A 26 6.04 -14.74 25.83
CA GLU A 26 5.66 -15.96 26.54
C GLU A 26 4.14 -15.95 26.66
N PHE A 27 3.47 -16.85 25.94
CA PHE A 27 2.06 -17.13 26.11
C PHE A 27 1.89 -17.61 27.55
N GLN A 28 1.57 -16.67 28.45
CA GLN A 28 1.22 -17.00 29.83
C GLN A 28 0.10 -18.03 29.80
N ASP A 29 0.42 -19.22 30.29
CA ASP A 29 -0.54 -20.25 30.62
C ASP A 29 -1.55 -19.59 31.57
N ALA A 30 -2.79 -19.47 31.10
CA ALA A 30 -3.82 -18.75 31.83
C ALA A 30 -4.10 -19.50 33.13
N CYS A 31 -3.69 -18.93 34.27
CA CYS A 31 -4.20 -19.36 35.56
C CYS A 31 -5.73 -19.35 35.51
N ASP A 32 -6.33 -20.48 35.88
CA ASP A 32 -7.77 -20.68 35.99
C ASP A 32 -8.38 -19.61 36.92
N ALA A 33 -8.94 -18.56 36.32
CA ALA A 33 -9.86 -17.68 37.02
C ALA A 33 -11.21 -18.38 37.08
N GLU A 34 -11.49 -18.94 38.26
CA GLU A 34 -12.74 -19.59 38.62
C GLU A 34 -13.98 -18.73 38.26
N THR A 35 -14.94 -19.40 37.61
CA THR A 35 -16.40 -19.20 37.73
C THR A 35 -16.97 -17.79 37.55
N ALA A 36 -16.90 -17.26 36.33
CA ALA A 36 -17.96 -16.38 35.84
C ALA A 36 -19.15 -17.23 35.35
N SER A 37 -20.30 -17.01 35.95
CA SER A 37 -21.59 -17.69 35.75
C SER A 37 -21.89 -18.10 34.30
N ALA A 38 -22.14 -19.40 34.11
CA ALA A 38 -22.57 -20.04 32.86
C ALA A 38 -24.03 -19.70 32.44
N SER A 39 -24.52 -18.49 32.72
CA SER A 39 -25.89 -18.08 32.38
C SER A 39 -25.91 -16.88 31.43
N CYS A 40 -25.55 -17.15 30.17
CA CYS A 40 -25.90 -16.46 28.91
C CYS A 40 -24.70 -16.44 27.95
N ALA A 41 -24.22 -17.62 27.52
CA ALA A 41 -23.29 -17.69 26.40
C ALA A 41 -24.11 -17.48 25.12
N LEU A 42 -23.91 -16.34 24.43
CA LEU A 42 -24.50 -16.07 23.13
C LEU A 42 -24.09 -17.20 22.17
N ASP A 43 -25.04 -17.82 21.49
CA ASP A 43 -24.75 -18.87 20.52
C ASP A 43 -24.05 -18.30 19.27
N LEU A 44 -23.37 -19.17 18.52
CA LEU A 44 -22.59 -18.79 17.35
C LEU A 44 -23.47 -18.19 16.23
N GLU A 45 -24.69 -18.69 16.04
CA GLU A 45 -25.58 -18.23 14.98
C GLU A 45 -26.03 -16.79 15.23
N THR A 46 -26.42 -16.49 16.47
CA THR A 46 -26.74 -15.11 16.89
C THR A 46 -25.52 -14.19 16.73
N ALA A 47 -24.32 -14.64 17.14
CA ALA A 47 -23.10 -13.86 16.98
C ALA A 47 -22.77 -13.53 15.51
N LEU A 48 -22.98 -14.49 14.60
CA LEU A 48 -22.78 -14.33 13.17
C LEU A 48 -23.81 -13.36 12.56
N ALA A 49 -25.07 -13.47 12.96
CA ALA A 49 -26.14 -12.58 12.52
C ALA A 49 -25.88 -11.13 12.96
N GLU A 50 -25.54 -10.90 14.22
CA GLU A 50 -25.21 -9.57 14.74
C GLU A 50 -23.96 -8.98 14.06
N ALA A 51 -22.93 -9.81 13.82
CA ALA A 51 -21.75 -9.40 13.06
C ALA A 51 -22.08 -8.96 11.63
N LYS A 52 -22.98 -9.67 10.94
CA LYS A 52 -23.47 -9.29 9.61
C LYS A 52 -24.18 -7.94 9.64
N ILE A 53 -25.04 -7.72 10.64
CA ILE A 53 -25.73 -6.43 10.84
C ILE A 53 -24.72 -5.31 11.09
N ALA A 54 -23.71 -5.50 11.94
CA ALA A 54 -22.70 -4.47 12.18
C ALA A 54 -21.91 -4.12 10.91
N VAL A 55 -21.60 -5.10 10.07
CA VAL A 55 -20.97 -4.86 8.76
C VAL A 55 -21.87 -3.98 7.89
N ASP A 56 -23.16 -4.32 7.78
CA ASP A 56 -24.11 -3.54 6.98
C ASP A 56 -24.30 -2.11 7.51
N LEU A 57 -24.33 -1.94 8.83
CA LEU A 57 -24.37 -0.63 9.48
C LEU A 57 -23.11 0.18 9.17
N PHE A 58 -21.92 -0.42 9.31
CA PHE A 58 -20.63 0.23 9.05
C PHE A 58 -20.54 0.74 7.59
N PHE A 59 -20.88 -0.11 6.62
CA PHE A 59 -20.81 0.26 5.20
C PHE A 59 -21.94 1.21 4.75
N ASN A 60 -22.98 1.40 5.57
CA ASN A 60 -23.99 2.45 5.42
C ASN A 60 -23.70 3.71 6.27
N ASN A 61 -22.45 3.92 6.69
CA ASN A 61 -22.00 5.06 7.51
C ASN A 61 -22.65 5.17 8.90
N LYS A 62 -23.32 4.13 9.39
CA LYS A 62 -23.90 4.07 10.74
C LYS A 62 -22.88 3.54 11.75
N PHE A 63 -21.71 4.16 11.78
CA PHE A 63 -20.54 3.68 12.52
C PHE A 63 -20.81 3.51 14.02
N ASN A 64 -21.49 4.48 14.64
CA ASN A 64 -21.79 4.43 16.08
C ASN A 64 -22.78 3.30 16.42
N GLU A 65 -23.78 3.05 15.57
CA GLU A 65 -24.73 1.93 15.75
C GLU A 65 -23.99 0.58 15.63
N ALA A 66 -23.09 0.45 14.66
CA ALA A 66 -22.28 -0.74 14.46
C ALA A 66 -21.33 -1.00 15.67
N GLU A 67 -20.65 0.03 16.17
CA GLU A 67 -19.78 -0.11 17.34
C GLU A 67 -20.57 -0.44 18.62
N ALA A 68 -21.72 0.21 18.82
CA ALA A 68 -22.60 -0.05 19.96
C ALA A 68 -23.14 -1.48 20.00
N LEU A 69 -23.30 -2.12 18.83
CA LEU A 69 -23.65 -3.53 18.73
C LEU A 69 -22.47 -4.44 19.11
N MET A 70 -21.25 -4.11 18.68
CA MET A 70 -20.07 -4.96 18.87
C MET A 70 -19.46 -4.88 20.28
N LYS A 71 -19.39 -3.68 20.87
CA LYS A 71 -18.64 -3.40 22.10
C LYS A 71 -19.12 -4.13 23.36
N PRO A 72 -20.43 -4.26 23.66
CA PRO A 72 -20.91 -4.83 24.93
C PRO A 72 -20.49 -6.28 25.17
N LEU A 73 -20.35 -7.06 24.09
CA LEU A 73 -20.02 -8.49 24.15
C LEU A 73 -18.56 -8.78 23.75
N ALA A 74 -17.71 -7.76 23.64
CA ALA A 74 -16.33 -7.91 23.18
C ALA A 74 -15.42 -8.73 24.12
N THR A 75 -15.82 -8.97 25.38
CA THR A 75 -15.08 -9.79 26.36
C THR A 75 -15.52 -11.26 26.38
N SER A 76 -16.65 -11.58 25.74
CA SER A 76 -17.30 -12.89 25.84
C SER A 76 -17.58 -13.55 24.49
N SER A 77 -17.92 -12.80 23.43
CA SER A 77 -18.21 -13.34 22.10
C SER A 77 -17.08 -13.04 21.11
N MET A 78 -16.60 -14.06 20.38
CA MET A 78 -15.45 -13.93 19.46
C MET A 78 -15.71 -12.91 18.34
N TYR A 79 -16.90 -12.95 17.72
CA TYR A 79 -17.25 -12.07 16.60
C TYR A 79 -17.40 -10.61 17.02
N HIS A 80 -18.01 -10.38 18.19
CA HIS A 80 -18.11 -9.07 18.82
C HIS A 80 -16.74 -8.51 19.19
N SER A 81 -15.85 -9.39 19.71
CA SER A 81 -14.48 -9.03 20.06
C SER A 81 -13.65 -8.64 18.85
N VAL A 82 -13.73 -9.41 17.76
CA VAL A 82 -13.10 -9.05 16.47
C VAL A 82 -13.68 -7.74 15.94
N GLY A 83 -15.01 -7.60 15.92
CA GLY A 83 -15.68 -6.39 15.46
C GLY A 83 -15.23 -5.14 16.22
N HIS A 84 -15.24 -5.18 17.55
CA HIS A 84 -14.75 -4.09 18.38
C HIS A 84 -13.27 -3.78 18.14
N SER A 85 -12.44 -4.82 17.99
CA SER A 85 -11.01 -4.65 17.69
C SER A 85 -10.78 -4.04 16.31
N VAL A 86 -11.63 -4.29 15.32
CA VAL A 86 -11.56 -3.63 14.01
C VAL A 86 -11.84 -2.13 14.13
N PHE A 87 -12.82 -1.70 14.95
CA PHE A 87 -13.08 -0.28 15.18
C PHE A 87 -11.88 0.43 15.81
N THR A 88 -11.34 -0.10 16.90
CA THR A 88 -10.19 0.48 17.58
C THR A 88 -8.94 0.46 16.69
N TYR A 89 -8.74 -0.61 15.91
CA TYR A 89 -7.67 -0.72 14.92
C TYR A 89 -7.80 0.34 13.82
N LEU A 90 -8.99 0.52 13.24
CA LEU A 90 -9.22 1.56 12.23
C LEU A 90 -8.97 2.95 12.82
N GLU A 91 -9.34 3.19 14.08
CA GLU A 91 -9.03 4.42 14.79
C GLU A 91 -7.53 4.67 14.88
N ALA A 92 -6.78 3.69 15.39
CA ALA A 92 -5.32 3.76 15.48
C ALA A 92 -4.67 4.03 14.11
N MET A 93 -5.10 3.28 13.09
CA MET A 93 -4.56 3.37 11.73
C MET A 93 -4.96 4.66 11.01
N LEU A 94 -6.05 5.33 11.36
CA LEU A 94 -6.48 6.55 10.69
C LEU A 94 -5.98 7.82 11.40
N THR A 95 -5.84 7.80 12.73
CA THR A 95 -5.36 8.95 13.51
C THR A 95 -3.84 8.99 13.66
N PHE A 96 -3.20 7.81 13.69
CA PHE A 96 -1.79 7.66 14.01
C PHE A 96 -1.42 8.26 15.38
N GLU A 97 -2.35 8.18 16.35
CA GLU A 97 -2.16 8.68 17.71
C GLU A 97 -1.79 7.58 18.68
N GLN A 98 -0.75 7.81 19.50
CA GLN A 98 -0.23 6.79 20.42
C GLN A 98 -1.29 6.24 21.39
N GLN A 99 -2.22 7.08 21.84
CA GLN A 99 -3.34 6.67 22.69
C GLN A 99 -4.25 5.66 21.99
N HIS A 100 -4.56 5.87 20.71
CA HIS A 100 -5.44 5.00 19.94
C HIS A 100 -4.70 3.72 19.54
N ILE A 101 -3.41 3.83 19.20
CA ILE A 101 -2.53 2.67 18.95
C ILE A 101 -2.49 1.75 20.18
N ALA A 102 -2.28 2.30 21.38
CA ALA A 102 -2.28 1.52 22.62
C ALA A 102 -3.65 0.85 22.89
N ALA A 103 -4.75 1.58 22.68
CA ALA A 103 -6.11 1.05 22.84
C ALA A 103 -6.40 -0.10 21.86
N ALA A 104 -6.00 0.04 20.59
CA ALA A 104 -6.12 -1.01 19.59
C ALA A 104 -5.29 -2.26 19.95
N SER A 105 -4.07 -2.06 20.47
CA SER A 105 -3.20 -3.16 20.88
C SER A 105 -3.81 -3.98 22.02
N GLU A 106 -4.39 -3.31 23.02
CA GLU A 106 -5.07 -3.96 24.14
C GLU A 106 -6.35 -4.66 23.69
N ALA A 107 -7.18 -4.02 22.85
CA ALA A 107 -8.37 -4.63 22.29
C ALA A 107 -8.04 -5.93 21.51
N LEU A 108 -6.99 -5.90 20.68
CA LEU A 108 -6.53 -7.08 19.93
C LEU A 108 -5.94 -8.16 20.85
N LYS A 109 -5.27 -7.79 21.94
CA LYS A 109 -4.81 -8.75 22.97
C LYS A 109 -6.00 -9.44 23.64
N GLN A 110 -7.01 -8.68 24.05
CA GLN A 110 -8.25 -9.21 24.60
C GLN A 110 -8.96 -10.12 23.59
N CYS A 111 -9.04 -9.71 22.32
CA CYS A 111 -9.66 -10.51 21.27
C CYS A 111 -8.98 -11.87 21.06
N LEU A 112 -7.65 -11.89 21.03
CA LEU A 112 -6.89 -13.14 20.97
C LEU A 112 -7.15 -14.03 22.19
N ASN A 113 -7.24 -13.45 23.39
CA ASN A 113 -7.59 -14.19 24.60
C ASN A 113 -9.00 -14.79 24.54
N VAL A 114 -9.99 -14.03 24.05
CA VAL A 114 -11.36 -14.53 23.83
C VAL A 114 -11.36 -15.67 22.82
N CYS A 115 -10.70 -15.52 21.67
CA CYS A 115 -10.61 -16.57 20.66
C CYS A 115 -9.96 -17.84 21.24
N ASN A 116 -8.86 -17.71 21.99
CA ASN A 116 -8.15 -18.84 22.59
C ASN A 116 -9.00 -19.66 23.59
N ARG A 117 -10.02 -19.06 24.24
CA ARG A 117 -10.96 -19.80 25.10
C ARG A 117 -11.82 -20.79 24.31
N TYR A 118 -12.10 -20.49 23.04
CA TYR A 118 -12.96 -21.29 22.15
C TYR A 118 -12.19 -22.14 21.14
N ARG A 119 -10.87 -21.94 21.01
CA ARG A 119 -10.03 -22.76 20.12
C ARG A 119 -9.88 -24.18 20.66
N LYS A 120 -9.69 -25.12 19.73
CA LYS A 120 -9.43 -26.52 20.07
C LYS A 120 -8.14 -26.63 20.88
N LYS A 121 -8.26 -27.09 22.13
CA LYS A 121 -7.10 -27.35 23.00
C LYS A 121 -6.51 -28.71 22.63
N ASN A 122 -5.39 -28.73 21.93
CA ASN A 122 -4.65 -29.99 21.71
C ASN A 122 -4.03 -30.42 23.04
N THR A 123 -4.29 -31.64 23.50
CA THR A 123 -3.56 -32.20 24.65
C THR A 123 -2.13 -32.53 24.23
N LEU A 124 -1.14 -32.36 25.12
CA LEU A 124 0.29 -32.60 24.86
C LEU A 124 0.59 -33.99 24.25
N THR A 125 -0.29 -34.97 24.49
CA THR A 125 -0.26 -36.32 23.91
C THR A 125 -0.65 -36.40 22.43
N GLU A 126 -1.45 -35.48 21.89
CA GLU A 126 -1.84 -35.45 20.48
C GLU A 126 -0.76 -34.84 19.58
N THR A 127 0.03 -33.90 20.10
CA THR A 127 1.09 -33.22 19.34
C THR A 127 2.23 -34.17 18.94
N ILE A 128 2.51 -35.18 19.77
CA ILE A 128 3.52 -36.22 19.49
C ILE A 128 3.00 -37.24 18.43
N GLY A 129 1.68 -37.43 18.32
CA GLY A 129 1.05 -38.34 17.37
C GLY A 129 0.76 -37.74 15.98
N LYS A 130 0.78 -36.40 15.83
CA LYS A 130 0.50 -35.70 14.55
C LYS A 130 1.51 -36.01 13.44
N THR A 131 2.72 -36.45 13.78
CA THR A 131 3.75 -36.81 12.79
C THR A 131 3.48 -38.15 12.08
N PHE A 132 2.54 -38.98 12.58
CA PHE A 132 2.30 -40.33 12.05
C PHE A 132 0.82 -40.66 11.76
N LYS A 133 -0.14 -39.77 12.06
CA LYS A 133 -1.59 -40.03 11.85
C LYS A 133 -2.26 -38.90 11.07
N LYS A 134 -3.04 -39.25 10.04
CA LYS A 134 -3.84 -38.30 9.25
C LYS A 134 -4.76 -37.51 10.19
N VAL A 135 -4.69 -36.19 10.15
CA VAL A 135 -5.50 -35.31 11.00
C VAL A 135 -6.98 -35.51 10.65
N ASN A 136 -7.81 -35.80 11.65
CA ASN A 136 -9.25 -35.91 11.47
C ASN A 136 -9.90 -34.54 11.73
N TYR A 137 -10.26 -33.85 10.64
CA TYR A 137 -10.85 -32.51 10.69
C TYR A 137 -12.31 -32.50 11.15
N ASP A 138 -13.03 -33.63 11.11
CA ASP A 138 -14.42 -33.74 11.60
C ASP A 138 -14.53 -33.61 13.12
N GLN A 139 -13.40 -33.62 13.84
CA GLN A 139 -13.38 -33.38 15.28
C GLN A 139 -13.50 -31.91 15.67
N TYR A 140 -13.40 -30.98 14.71
CA TYR A 140 -13.61 -29.57 15.01
C TYR A 140 -15.11 -29.30 15.12
N THR A 141 -15.53 -28.65 16.19
CA THR A 141 -16.85 -28.01 16.24
C THR A 141 -16.87 -26.76 15.36
N ASP A 142 -18.05 -26.30 14.96
CA ASP A 142 -18.21 -25.04 14.25
C ASP A 142 -17.57 -23.88 15.05
N LEU A 143 -17.81 -23.85 16.36
CA LEU A 143 -17.27 -22.83 17.26
C LEU A 143 -15.73 -22.81 17.27
N GLU A 144 -15.09 -23.97 17.36
CA GLU A 144 -13.63 -24.10 17.34
C GLU A 144 -13.04 -23.69 15.99
N ALA A 145 -13.67 -24.09 14.87
CA ALA A 145 -13.25 -23.69 13.53
C ALA A 145 -13.28 -22.15 13.41
N HIS A 146 -14.41 -21.54 13.75
CA HIS A 146 -14.57 -20.09 13.74
C HIS A 146 -13.59 -19.36 14.67
N ALA A 147 -13.22 -19.95 15.81
CA ALA A 147 -12.21 -19.40 16.71
C ALA A 147 -10.79 -19.39 16.09
N GLU A 148 -10.42 -20.41 15.30
CA GLU A 148 -9.15 -20.41 14.55
C GLU A 148 -9.11 -19.26 13.53
N LEU A 149 -10.21 -19.06 12.78
CA LEU A 149 -10.32 -17.99 11.78
C LEU A 149 -10.27 -16.60 12.43
N CYS A 150 -11.09 -16.35 13.46
CA CYS A 150 -11.09 -15.08 14.19
C CYS A 150 -9.72 -14.78 14.83
N SER A 151 -9.03 -15.81 15.33
CA SER A 151 -7.67 -15.66 15.86
C SER A 151 -6.68 -15.28 14.76
N ALA A 152 -6.78 -15.86 13.56
CA ALA A 152 -5.94 -15.50 12.42
C ALA A 152 -6.15 -14.04 11.99
N GLU A 153 -7.41 -13.58 11.97
CA GLU A 153 -7.78 -12.18 11.67
C GLU A 153 -7.22 -11.21 12.72
N ALA A 154 -7.46 -11.47 14.00
CA ALA A 154 -6.96 -10.62 15.09
C ALA A 154 -5.43 -10.58 15.13
N LEU A 155 -4.76 -11.71 14.88
CA LEU A 155 -3.30 -11.77 14.82
C LEU A 155 -2.76 -10.96 13.65
N LEU A 156 -3.45 -10.95 12.50
CA LEU A 156 -3.06 -10.14 11.34
C LEU A 156 -3.12 -8.65 11.67
N LEU A 157 -4.23 -8.19 12.25
CA LEU A 157 -4.40 -6.80 12.65
C LEU A 157 -3.32 -6.39 13.67
N LYS A 158 -3.04 -7.26 14.64
CA LYS A 158 -1.97 -7.04 15.62
C LYS A 158 -0.58 -6.98 14.97
N ALA A 159 -0.29 -7.87 14.02
CA ALA A 159 0.97 -7.85 13.28
C ALA A 159 1.17 -6.55 12.49
N MET A 160 0.10 -6.04 11.89
CA MET A 160 0.13 -4.77 11.17
C MET A 160 0.34 -3.59 12.13
N LEU A 161 -0.28 -3.63 13.31
CA LEU A 161 -0.14 -2.59 14.34
C LEU A 161 1.29 -2.50 14.87
N THR A 162 2.00 -3.63 14.99
CA THR A 162 3.40 -3.67 15.44
C THR A 162 4.35 -2.79 14.61
N PHE A 163 4.07 -2.55 13.32
CA PHE A 163 4.92 -1.68 12.49
C PHE A 163 4.76 -0.19 12.79
N ILE A 164 3.69 0.19 13.49
CA ILE A 164 3.42 1.59 13.88
C ILE A 164 3.57 1.83 15.39
N GLU A 165 3.56 0.78 16.21
CA GLU A 165 3.82 0.85 17.65
C GLU A 165 5.28 1.19 17.98
N ASP A 166 6.22 0.61 17.23
CA ASP A 166 7.65 0.77 17.47
C ASP A 166 8.44 0.83 16.15
N GLU A 167 9.38 1.78 16.07
CA GLU A 167 10.25 2.01 14.92
C GLU A 167 11.50 1.11 14.92
N THR A 168 11.66 0.17 15.85
CA THR A 168 12.86 -0.67 15.88
C THR A 168 12.93 -1.71 14.76
N LEU A 169 14.14 -2.23 14.47
CA LEU A 169 14.30 -3.38 13.59
C LEU A 169 13.67 -4.65 14.19
N THR A 170 13.63 -4.73 15.52
CA THR A 170 13.01 -5.83 16.26
C THR A 170 11.51 -5.89 16.00
N SER A 171 10.81 -4.75 15.98
CA SER A 171 9.38 -4.71 15.64
C SER A 171 9.09 -5.20 14.22
N LEU A 172 9.98 -4.90 13.26
CA LEU A 172 9.87 -5.39 11.88
C LEU A 172 9.96 -6.92 11.81
N ILE A 173 10.89 -7.52 12.55
CA ILE A 173 11.06 -8.99 12.60
C ILE A 173 9.86 -9.63 13.29
N LYS A 174 9.43 -9.10 14.45
CA LYS A 174 8.24 -9.58 15.18
C LYS A 174 6.99 -9.51 14.30
N GLY A 175 6.74 -8.37 13.65
CA GLY A 175 5.62 -8.20 12.72
C GLY A 175 5.68 -9.19 11.56
N GLY A 176 6.85 -9.37 10.93
CA GLY A 176 7.05 -10.36 9.87
C GLY A 176 6.77 -11.81 10.31
N MET A 177 7.20 -12.21 11.51
CA MET A 177 6.92 -13.53 12.07
C MET A 177 5.42 -13.72 12.36
N LYS A 178 4.74 -12.71 12.91
CA LYS A 178 3.29 -12.78 13.16
C LYS A 178 2.50 -12.89 11.85
N ILE A 179 2.89 -12.18 10.78
CA ILE A 179 2.30 -12.33 9.43
C ILE A 179 2.48 -13.77 8.92
N ARG A 180 3.63 -14.41 9.17
CA ARG A 180 3.85 -15.83 8.82
C ARG A 180 2.91 -16.77 9.54
N ASN A 181 2.81 -16.59 10.84
CA ASN A 181 1.94 -17.43 11.65
C ASN A 181 0.49 -17.26 11.20
N CYS A 182 0.07 -16.03 10.90
CA CYS A 182 -1.25 -15.76 10.33
C CYS A 182 -1.50 -16.50 9.01
N PHE A 183 -0.55 -16.46 8.05
CA PHE A 183 -0.70 -17.20 6.80
C PHE A 183 -0.81 -18.72 7.01
N ALA A 184 -0.05 -19.28 7.97
CA ALA A 184 -0.15 -20.68 8.34
C ALA A 184 -1.52 -21.02 8.96
N MET A 185 -2.06 -20.15 9.81
CA MET A 185 -3.40 -20.32 10.38
C MET A 185 -4.48 -20.30 9.30
N TYR A 186 -4.39 -19.42 8.31
CA TYR A 186 -5.32 -19.42 7.17
C TYR A 186 -5.22 -20.68 6.31
N LYS A 187 -4.01 -21.23 6.10
CA LYS A 187 -3.84 -22.52 5.44
C LYS A 187 -4.52 -23.65 6.21
N GLU A 188 -4.41 -23.64 7.54
CA GLU A 188 -5.10 -24.63 8.38
C GLU A 188 -6.62 -24.45 8.35
N CYS A 189 -7.11 -23.21 8.36
CA CYS A 189 -8.54 -22.94 8.16
C CYS A 189 -9.04 -23.45 6.80
N ASN A 190 -8.22 -23.37 5.74
CA ASN A 190 -8.55 -23.97 4.46
C ASN A 190 -8.54 -25.50 4.48
N ASN A 191 -7.66 -26.13 5.26
CA ASN A 191 -7.72 -27.58 5.48
C ASN A 191 -9.03 -27.97 6.19
N ILE A 192 -9.41 -27.22 7.24
CA ILE A 192 -10.70 -27.40 7.93
C ILE A 192 -11.86 -27.26 6.95
N LEU A 193 -11.90 -26.17 6.17
CA LEU A 193 -12.97 -25.91 5.20
C LEU A 193 -13.19 -27.08 4.23
N ASN A 194 -12.11 -27.64 3.68
CA ASN A 194 -12.18 -28.64 2.60
C ASN A 194 -12.35 -30.08 3.09
N HIS A 195 -11.91 -30.40 4.31
CA HIS A 195 -11.89 -31.79 4.80
C HIS A 195 -12.87 -32.07 5.93
N ARG A 196 -13.47 -31.03 6.53
CA ARG A 196 -14.51 -31.16 7.56
C ARG A 196 -15.89 -31.31 6.93
N GLN A 197 -16.71 -32.20 7.47
CA GLN A 197 -18.15 -32.23 7.23
C GLN A 197 -18.84 -31.14 8.06
N TRP A 198 -19.58 -30.25 7.38
CA TRP A 198 -20.25 -29.13 8.02
C TRP A 198 -21.70 -29.48 8.33
N GLU A 199 -22.12 -29.27 9.58
CA GLU A 199 -23.51 -29.51 10.00
C GLU A 199 -24.43 -28.34 9.61
N SER A 200 -23.90 -27.11 9.68
CA SER A 200 -24.61 -25.88 9.31
C SER A 200 -24.01 -25.26 8.05
N GLU A 201 -24.81 -25.21 6.98
CA GLU A 201 -24.43 -24.52 5.73
C GLU A 201 -24.26 -23.01 5.95
N SER A 202 -25.02 -22.41 6.87
CA SER A 202 -24.88 -21.00 7.24
C SER A 202 -23.53 -20.71 7.89
N SER A 203 -23.13 -21.56 8.84
CA SER A 203 -21.82 -21.51 9.51
C SER A 203 -20.68 -21.67 8.50
N LYS A 204 -20.75 -22.72 7.67
CA LYS A 204 -19.80 -22.97 6.58
C LYS A 204 -19.65 -21.77 5.65
N LEU A 205 -20.75 -21.17 5.21
CA LEU A 205 -20.76 -20.00 4.34
C LEU A 205 -19.96 -18.83 4.95
N HIS A 206 -20.17 -18.55 6.24
CA HIS A 206 -19.47 -17.48 6.93
C HIS A 206 -17.98 -17.79 7.12
N PHE A 207 -17.64 -19.03 7.49
CA PHE A 207 -16.27 -19.49 7.60
C PHE A 207 -15.52 -19.42 6.26
N GLU A 208 -16.12 -19.99 5.20
CA GLU A 208 -15.59 -20.00 3.84
C GLU A 208 -15.29 -18.59 3.34
N SER A 209 -16.20 -17.63 3.59
CA SER A 209 -15.98 -16.25 3.18
C SER A 209 -14.71 -15.64 3.81
N GLY A 210 -14.41 -15.97 5.07
CA GLY A 210 -13.21 -15.50 5.76
C GLY A 210 -11.93 -16.20 5.29
N VAL A 211 -11.98 -17.52 5.07
CA VAL A 211 -10.86 -18.29 4.53
C VAL A 211 -10.45 -17.76 3.15
N ARG A 212 -11.43 -17.57 2.25
CA ARG A 212 -11.19 -17.03 0.91
C ARG A 212 -10.68 -15.59 0.95
N MET A 213 -11.24 -14.76 1.81
CA MET A 213 -10.77 -13.37 2.01
C MET A 213 -9.29 -13.34 2.42
N GLY A 214 -8.92 -14.11 3.44
CA GLY A 214 -7.56 -14.16 3.98
C GLY A 214 -6.56 -14.74 3.00
N LEU A 215 -6.76 -15.99 2.55
CA LEU A 215 -5.85 -16.64 1.60
C LEU A 215 -5.78 -15.91 0.27
N GLY A 216 -6.91 -15.42 -0.22
CA GLY A 216 -6.99 -14.61 -1.42
C GLY A 216 -6.09 -13.37 -1.33
N THR A 217 -6.21 -12.64 -0.21
CA THR A 217 -5.39 -11.44 0.06
C THR A 217 -3.90 -11.80 0.21
N PHE A 218 -3.55 -12.84 0.98
CA PHE A 218 -2.16 -13.25 1.15
C PHE A 218 -1.50 -13.64 -0.17
N ASN A 219 -2.15 -14.52 -0.92
CA ASN A 219 -1.64 -14.99 -2.21
C ASN A 219 -1.45 -13.84 -3.20
N LEU A 220 -2.40 -12.89 -3.24
CA LEU A 220 -2.30 -11.69 -4.05
C LEU A 220 -1.14 -10.80 -3.60
N MET A 221 -1.09 -10.42 -2.32
CA MET A 221 -0.10 -9.46 -1.81
C MET A 221 1.33 -10.00 -1.89
N ILE A 222 1.55 -11.28 -1.57
CA ILE A 222 2.86 -11.91 -1.68
C ILE A 222 3.34 -11.92 -3.13
N SER A 223 2.45 -12.16 -4.10
CA SER A 223 2.80 -12.20 -5.52
C SER A 223 3.31 -10.85 -6.08
N LEU A 224 3.06 -9.74 -5.38
CA LEU A 224 3.49 -8.39 -5.76
C LEU A 224 4.88 -8.02 -5.22
N LEU A 225 5.44 -8.83 -4.33
CA LEU A 225 6.75 -8.54 -3.73
C LEU A 225 7.88 -8.78 -4.73
N PRO A 226 9.01 -8.05 -4.63
CA PRO A 226 10.15 -8.25 -5.52
C PRO A 226 10.76 -9.65 -5.33
N ALA A 227 11.28 -10.24 -6.41
CA ALA A 227 11.85 -11.60 -6.41
C ALA A 227 12.86 -11.89 -5.28
N ARG A 228 13.64 -10.88 -4.83
CA ARG A 228 14.57 -11.06 -3.70
C ARG A 228 13.84 -11.31 -2.38
N ILE A 229 12.73 -10.60 -2.15
CA ILE A 229 11.90 -10.76 -0.95
C ILE A 229 11.15 -12.08 -1.05
N ILE A 230 10.62 -12.43 -2.22
CA ILE A 230 9.90 -13.70 -2.41
C ILE A 230 10.80 -14.89 -2.13
N LYS A 231 12.04 -14.94 -2.64
CA LYS A 231 12.98 -16.03 -2.33
C LYS A 231 13.26 -16.19 -0.83
N LEU A 232 13.34 -15.08 -0.10
CA LEU A 232 13.53 -15.09 1.35
C LEU A 232 12.30 -15.65 2.06
N LEU A 233 11.11 -15.26 1.61
CA LEU A 233 9.83 -15.75 2.12
C LEU A 233 9.63 -17.25 1.78
N GLU A 234 9.95 -17.68 0.57
CA GLU A 234 9.88 -19.09 0.13
C GLU A 234 10.76 -19.99 0.98
N PHE A 235 11.98 -19.54 1.31
CA PHE A 235 12.88 -20.28 2.17
C PHE A 235 12.28 -20.57 3.57
N ILE A 236 11.42 -19.68 4.08
CA ILE A 236 10.75 -19.85 5.37
C ILE A 236 9.32 -20.42 5.25
N GLY A 237 8.94 -20.94 4.07
CA GLY A 237 7.67 -21.63 3.81
C GLY A 237 6.52 -20.77 3.24
N PHE A 238 6.81 -19.56 2.75
CA PHE A 238 5.82 -18.67 2.12
C PHE A 238 5.93 -18.69 0.60
N SER A 239 4.86 -19.01 -0.09
CA SER A 239 4.69 -18.71 -1.51
C SER A 239 3.31 -18.10 -1.74
N GLY A 240 3.21 -17.22 -2.73
CA GLY A 240 1.97 -16.57 -3.10
C GLY A 240 1.67 -16.79 -4.58
N ASN A 241 0.45 -17.20 -4.90
CA ASN A 241 0.01 -17.38 -6.28
C ASN A 241 -1.04 -16.32 -6.63
N LYS A 242 -0.69 -15.39 -7.53
CA LYS A 242 -1.58 -14.30 -7.95
C LYS A 242 -2.94 -14.79 -8.46
N GLN A 243 -2.95 -15.82 -9.31
CA GLN A 243 -4.17 -16.31 -9.95
C GLN A 243 -5.10 -16.97 -8.92
N SER A 244 -4.55 -17.85 -8.08
CA SER A 244 -5.30 -18.46 -6.98
C SER A 244 -5.84 -17.39 -6.03
N GLY A 245 -5.00 -16.40 -5.68
CA GLY A 245 -5.40 -15.30 -4.81
C GLY A 245 -6.57 -14.48 -5.38
N MET A 246 -6.49 -14.16 -6.68
CA MET A 246 -7.58 -13.47 -7.38
C MET A 246 -8.86 -14.32 -7.46
N GLN A 247 -8.74 -15.62 -7.72
CA GLN A 247 -9.89 -16.53 -7.81
C GLN A 247 -10.63 -16.65 -6.47
N ASP A 248 -9.91 -16.78 -5.36
CA ASP A 248 -10.50 -16.83 -4.02
C ASP A 248 -11.22 -15.53 -3.69
N LEU A 249 -10.61 -14.38 -3.98
CA LEU A 249 -11.24 -13.08 -3.76
C LEU A 249 -12.50 -12.88 -4.63
N ILE A 250 -12.45 -13.27 -5.91
CA ILE A 250 -13.62 -13.19 -6.80
C ILE A 250 -14.74 -14.08 -6.27
N THR A 251 -14.44 -15.33 -5.91
CA THR A 251 -15.42 -16.26 -5.35
C THR A 251 -15.99 -15.71 -4.03
N GLY A 252 -15.14 -15.22 -3.13
CA GLY A 252 -15.56 -14.59 -1.88
C GLY A 252 -16.44 -13.35 -2.09
N SER A 253 -16.16 -12.55 -3.12
CA SER A 253 -16.96 -11.36 -3.47
C SER A 253 -18.38 -11.68 -3.97
N GLN A 254 -18.61 -12.92 -4.41
CA GLN A 254 -19.90 -13.42 -4.88
C GLN A 254 -20.69 -14.14 -3.79
N SER A 255 -20.07 -14.47 -2.66
CA SER A 255 -20.71 -15.13 -1.51
C SER A 255 -21.71 -14.22 -0.77
N GLU A 256 -22.46 -14.76 0.19
CA GLU A 256 -23.32 -13.99 1.12
C GLU A 256 -22.76 -13.96 2.55
N GLY A 257 -21.49 -14.37 2.70
CA GLY A 257 -20.82 -14.43 3.99
C GLY A 257 -20.36 -13.06 4.51
N ILE A 258 -20.10 -12.96 5.82
CA ILE A 258 -19.77 -11.69 6.49
C ILE A 258 -18.52 -11.02 5.88
N ARG A 259 -17.53 -11.79 5.39
CA ARG A 259 -16.30 -11.25 4.80
C ARG A 259 -16.41 -10.94 3.30
N GLN A 260 -17.57 -11.12 2.68
CA GLN A 260 -17.81 -10.80 1.27
C GLN A 260 -17.34 -9.39 0.91
N VAL A 261 -17.70 -8.41 1.74
CA VAL A 261 -17.40 -7.00 1.48
C VAL A 261 -15.91 -6.71 1.54
N LEU A 262 -15.16 -7.44 2.37
CA LEU A 262 -13.70 -7.31 2.44
C LEU A 262 -13.03 -7.86 1.18
N CYS A 263 -13.54 -8.96 0.61
CA CYS A 263 -13.09 -9.44 -0.71
C CYS A 263 -13.30 -8.37 -1.80
N VAL A 264 -14.47 -7.72 -1.80
CA VAL A 264 -14.79 -6.61 -2.70
C VAL A 264 -13.80 -5.46 -2.53
N MET A 265 -13.59 -5.01 -1.30
CA MET A 265 -12.69 -3.91 -0.98
C MET A 265 -11.25 -4.23 -1.40
N THR A 266 -10.78 -5.46 -1.18
CA THR A 266 -9.46 -5.92 -1.65
C THR A 266 -9.36 -5.90 -3.16
N LEU A 267 -10.37 -6.38 -3.89
CA LEU A 267 -10.39 -6.38 -5.36
C LEU A 267 -10.41 -4.95 -5.93
N LEU A 268 -11.21 -4.06 -5.36
CA LEU A 268 -11.26 -2.64 -5.74
C LEU A 268 -9.94 -1.94 -5.46
N GLY A 269 -9.38 -2.13 -4.25
CA GLY A 269 -8.08 -1.60 -3.86
C GLY A 269 -6.96 -2.09 -4.78
N TYR A 270 -6.96 -3.39 -5.12
CA TYR A 270 -5.99 -3.95 -6.03
C TYR A 270 -6.04 -3.30 -7.42
N ASN A 271 -7.22 -3.31 -8.05
CA ASN A 271 -7.38 -2.86 -9.42
C ASN A 271 -7.29 -1.33 -9.58
N LEU A 272 -7.84 -0.55 -8.63
CA LEU A 272 -7.95 0.91 -8.73
C LEU A 272 -6.82 1.68 -8.04
N ILE A 273 -6.03 1.02 -7.19
CA ILE A 273 -4.93 1.65 -6.45
C ILE A 273 -3.62 0.92 -6.71
N VAL A 274 -3.52 -0.35 -6.32
CA VAL A 274 -2.24 -1.09 -6.33
C VAL A 274 -1.66 -1.22 -7.74
N CYS A 275 -2.46 -1.61 -8.73
CA CYS A 275 -1.99 -1.68 -10.13
C CYS A 275 -1.47 -0.33 -10.64
N TYR A 276 -2.12 0.77 -10.28
CA TYR A 276 -1.72 2.11 -10.70
C TYR A 276 -0.50 2.63 -9.96
N VAL A 277 -0.23 2.17 -8.73
CA VAL A 277 0.95 2.59 -7.96
C VAL A 277 2.18 1.73 -8.28
N LEU A 278 2.01 0.41 -8.45
CA LEU A 278 3.12 -0.55 -8.53
C LEU A 278 3.38 -1.12 -9.91
N SER A 279 2.36 -1.23 -10.78
CA SER A 279 2.51 -1.81 -12.12
C SER A 279 2.63 -0.73 -13.19
N HIS A 280 3.00 -1.13 -14.41
CA HIS A 280 2.82 -0.35 -15.63
C HIS A 280 1.48 -0.64 -16.32
N LYS A 281 0.87 -1.80 -16.06
CA LYS A 281 -0.50 -2.10 -16.47
C LYS A 281 -1.53 -1.39 -15.60
N GLU A 282 -2.76 -1.45 -16.08
CA GLU A 282 -3.95 -0.99 -15.41
C GLU A 282 -4.70 -2.15 -14.76
N GLY A 283 -5.54 -1.85 -13.78
CA GLY A 283 -6.51 -2.82 -13.27
C GLY A 283 -7.67 -3.02 -14.23
N ASP A 284 -8.49 -4.04 -13.96
CA ASP A 284 -9.71 -4.31 -14.72
C ASP A 284 -10.82 -3.32 -14.32
N LEU A 285 -10.90 -2.20 -15.05
CA LEU A 285 -11.87 -1.13 -14.79
C LEU A 285 -13.32 -1.57 -15.06
N ARG A 286 -13.54 -2.51 -16.00
CA ARG A 286 -14.88 -3.01 -16.31
C ARG A 286 -15.40 -3.86 -15.14
N PHE A 287 -14.57 -4.79 -14.67
CA PHE A 287 -14.89 -5.60 -13.51
C PHE A 287 -15.17 -4.73 -12.28
N CYS A 288 -14.36 -3.69 -12.04
CA CYS A 288 -14.61 -2.75 -10.94
C CYS A 288 -15.94 -2.01 -11.07
N ASP A 289 -16.35 -1.59 -12.27
CA ASP A 289 -17.63 -0.91 -12.50
C ASP A 289 -18.81 -1.85 -12.21
N GLU A 290 -18.76 -3.08 -12.71
CA GLU A 290 -19.77 -4.12 -12.45
C GLU A 290 -19.91 -4.39 -10.94
N LEU A 291 -18.78 -4.48 -10.23
CA LEU A 291 -18.76 -4.68 -8.78
C LEU A 291 -19.36 -3.49 -8.04
N LEU A 292 -18.95 -2.26 -8.39
CA LEU A 292 -19.45 -1.03 -7.77
C LEU A 292 -20.95 -0.81 -8.03
N VAL A 293 -21.46 -1.17 -9.21
CA VAL A 293 -22.90 -1.12 -9.48
C VAL A 293 -23.69 -2.01 -8.52
N LYS A 294 -23.20 -3.22 -8.21
CA LYS A 294 -23.84 -4.10 -7.22
C LYS A 294 -23.75 -3.49 -5.81
N GLN A 295 -22.58 -3.02 -5.41
CA GLN A 295 -22.34 -2.51 -4.05
C GLN A 295 -23.07 -1.19 -3.77
N LEU A 296 -23.14 -0.27 -4.74
CA LEU A 296 -23.88 0.98 -4.59
C LEU A 296 -25.40 0.79 -4.58
N LYS A 297 -25.93 -0.36 -5.02
CA LYS A 297 -27.35 -0.71 -4.78
C LYS A 297 -27.59 -1.09 -3.32
N GLN A 298 -26.63 -1.76 -2.69
CA GLN A 298 -26.72 -2.20 -1.30
C GLN A 298 -26.35 -1.08 -0.31
N TYR A 299 -25.37 -0.25 -0.68
CA TYR A 299 -24.78 0.82 0.15
C TYR A 299 -24.76 2.15 -0.63
N PRO A 300 -25.91 2.76 -0.95
CA PRO A 300 -26.02 3.88 -1.88
C PRO A 300 -25.28 5.16 -1.47
N ASP A 301 -25.12 5.35 -0.16
CA ASP A 301 -24.40 6.49 0.41
C ASP A 301 -23.16 6.08 1.22
N GLY A 302 -22.75 4.81 1.15
CA GLY A 302 -21.58 4.29 1.85
C GLY A 302 -20.28 4.97 1.40
N VAL A 303 -19.57 5.60 2.34
CA VAL A 303 -18.37 6.42 2.05
C VAL A 303 -17.33 5.67 1.21
N TRP A 304 -17.12 4.39 1.48
CA TRP A 304 -16.15 3.55 0.79
C TRP A 304 -16.47 3.33 -0.69
N PHE A 305 -17.73 3.01 -1.01
CA PHE A 305 -18.13 2.73 -2.39
C PHE A 305 -18.27 4.01 -3.21
N LEU A 306 -18.68 5.11 -2.58
CA LEU A 306 -18.63 6.44 -3.19
C LEU A 306 -17.19 6.84 -3.53
N PHE A 307 -16.25 6.62 -2.61
CA PHE A 307 -14.82 6.85 -2.84
C PHE A 307 -14.29 6.00 -4.00
N PHE A 308 -14.57 4.69 -4.00
CA PHE A 308 -14.10 3.81 -5.07
C PHE A 308 -14.76 4.10 -6.41
N LYS A 309 -16.00 4.59 -6.45
CA LYS A 309 -16.61 5.06 -7.70
C LYS A 309 -15.91 6.32 -8.22
N GLY A 310 -15.56 7.26 -7.34
CA GLY A 310 -14.70 8.39 -7.71
C GLY A 310 -13.35 7.94 -8.25
N ARG A 311 -12.74 6.94 -7.61
CA ARG A 311 -11.48 6.34 -8.05
C ARG A 311 -11.58 5.66 -9.40
N LEU A 312 -12.67 4.93 -9.67
CA LEU A 312 -12.92 4.34 -10.97
C LEU A 312 -13.00 5.41 -12.08
N GLU A 313 -13.79 6.46 -11.87
CA GLU A 313 -13.90 7.55 -12.86
C GLU A 313 -12.56 8.27 -13.04
N PHE A 314 -11.80 8.43 -11.95
CA PHE A 314 -10.46 9.01 -12.02
C PHE A 314 -9.51 8.16 -12.86
N MET A 315 -9.52 6.83 -12.70
CA MET A 315 -8.70 5.92 -13.50
C MET A 315 -9.15 5.85 -14.97
N LYS A 316 -10.42 6.14 -15.27
CA LYS A 316 -10.94 6.30 -16.64
C LYS A 316 -10.51 7.61 -17.30
N GLY A 317 -10.00 8.59 -16.53
CA GLY A 317 -9.71 9.95 -17.02
C GLY A 317 -10.90 10.91 -16.96
N ASN A 318 -12.04 10.48 -16.40
CA ASN A 318 -13.28 11.27 -16.27
C ASN A 318 -13.19 12.20 -15.05
N LEU A 319 -12.36 13.26 -15.16
CA LEU A 319 -11.97 14.09 -14.01
C LEU A 319 -13.16 14.80 -13.33
N ASP A 320 -14.14 15.29 -14.09
CA ASP A 320 -15.28 16.00 -13.51
C ASP A 320 -16.22 15.05 -12.75
N ASP A 321 -16.41 13.82 -13.23
CA ASP A 321 -17.21 12.82 -12.53
C ASP A 321 -16.48 12.28 -11.31
N ALA A 322 -15.16 12.07 -11.39
CA ALA A 322 -14.34 11.76 -10.23
C ALA A 322 -14.51 12.82 -9.13
N LEU A 323 -14.45 14.10 -9.48
CA LEU A 323 -14.66 15.21 -8.55
C LEU A 323 -16.06 15.16 -7.90
N LYS A 324 -17.11 14.90 -8.67
CA LYS A 324 -18.48 14.75 -8.14
C LYS A 324 -18.57 13.61 -7.12
N TRP A 325 -18.04 12.44 -7.45
CA TRP A 325 -18.11 11.25 -6.59
C TRP A 325 -17.27 11.41 -5.32
N TYR A 326 -16.05 11.95 -5.42
CA TYR A 326 -15.26 12.24 -4.22
C TYR A 326 -15.93 13.28 -3.33
N LYS A 327 -16.55 14.33 -3.92
CA LYS A 327 -17.34 15.30 -3.16
C LYS A 327 -18.58 14.67 -2.51
N LYS A 328 -19.26 13.73 -3.18
CA LYS A 328 -20.36 12.96 -2.59
C LYS A 328 -19.86 12.08 -1.43
N SER A 329 -18.73 11.41 -1.62
CA SER A 329 -18.10 10.52 -0.63
C SER A 329 -17.80 11.23 0.68
N TRP A 330 -16.96 12.28 0.67
CA TRP A 330 -16.58 12.90 1.94
C TRP A 330 -17.75 13.58 2.65
N LYS A 331 -18.76 14.07 1.91
CA LYS A 331 -19.97 14.66 2.49
C LYS A 331 -20.97 13.64 3.06
N SER A 332 -20.79 12.35 2.79
CA SER A 332 -21.75 11.30 3.20
C SER A 332 -21.74 11.01 4.71
N GLN A 333 -20.71 11.46 5.42
CA GLN A 333 -20.55 11.25 6.86
C GLN A 333 -19.61 12.30 7.47
N ASN A 334 -19.75 12.59 8.77
CA ASN A 334 -18.84 13.45 9.54
C ASN A 334 -18.33 12.79 10.84
N VAL A 335 -18.62 11.50 11.04
CA VAL A 335 -18.22 10.76 12.25
C VAL A 335 -16.71 10.49 12.24
N TRP A 336 -16.16 10.22 11.06
CA TRP A 336 -14.76 9.89 10.82
C TRP A 336 -14.13 10.91 9.84
N PRO A 337 -13.62 12.06 10.33
CA PRO A 337 -12.98 13.08 9.49
C PRO A 337 -11.80 12.53 8.67
N GLN A 338 -11.17 11.45 9.11
CA GLN A 338 -10.04 10.83 8.44
C GLN A 338 -10.42 10.28 7.06
N PHE A 339 -11.67 9.86 6.84
CA PHE A 339 -12.14 9.49 5.49
C PHE A 339 -12.26 10.72 4.57
N HIS A 340 -12.44 11.93 5.12
CA HIS A 340 -12.38 13.15 4.32
C HIS A 340 -10.97 13.36 3.77
N HIS A 341 -9.94 13.08 4.58
CA HIS A 341 -8.55 13.22 4.14
C HIS A 341 -8.22 12.32 2.94
N LEU A 342 -8.78 11.09 2.89
CA LEU A 342 -8.65 10.22 1.71
C LEU A 342 -9.25 10.88 0.46
N CYS A 343 -10.42 11.49 0.58
CA CYS A 343 -11.06 12.19 -0.54
C CYS A 343 -10.33 13.49 -0.91
N PHE A 344 -9.82 14.25 0.06
CA PHE A 344 -9.07 15.48 -0.19
C PHE A 344 -7.75 15.20 -0.91
N TRP A 345 -7.10 14.09 -0.58
CA TRP A 345 -5.93 13.61 -1.33
C TRP A 345 -6.26 13.39 -2.81
N GLU A 346 -7.36 12.69 -3.12
CA GLU A 346 -7.74 12.44 -4.51
C GLU A 346 -8.22 13.73 -5.20
N LEU A 347 -9.01 14.58 -4.52
CA LEU A 347 -9.48 15.86 -5.05
C LEU A 347 -8.34 16.83 -5.38
N LEU A 348 -7.27 16.82 -4.59
CA LEU A 348 -6.04 17.54 -4.89
C LEU A 348 -5.49 17.08 -6.25
N TRP A 349 -5.30 15.78 -6.46
CA TRP A 349 -4.71 15.25 -7.70
C TRP A 349 -5.61 15.39 -8.92
N VAL A 350 -6.93 15.25 -8.75
CA VAL A 350 -7.91 15.53 -9.81
C VAL A 350 -7.76 16.98 -10.29
N ASN A 351 -7.62 17.95 -9.38
CA ASN A 351 -7.45 19.35 -9.76
C ASN A 351 -6.06 19.65 -10.33
N CYS A 352 -4.99 18.99 -9.86
CA CYS A 352 -3.68 19.04 -10.54
C CYS A 352 -3.77 18.59 -12.00
N LEU A 353 -4.51 17.52 -12.30
CA LEU A 353 -4.69 17.02 -13.68
C LEU A 353 -5.63 17.92 -14.52
N ARG A 354 -6.52 18.68 -13.88
CA ARG A 354 -7.29 19.76 -14.51
C ARG A 354 -6.48 21.06 -14.67
N LEU A 355 -5.24 21.09 -14.17
CA LEU A 355 -4.38 22.27 -14.10
C LEU A 355 -4.97 23.43 -13.27
N ASP A 356 -5.89 23.11 -12.34
CA ASP A 356 -6.49 24.07 -11.41
C ASP A 356 -5.67 24.10 -10.11
N TRP A 357 -4.58 24.86 -10.14
CA TRP A 357 -3.64 24.95 -9.02
C TRP A 357 -4.24 25.59 -7.76
N ARG A 358 -5.23 26.48 -7.91
CA ARG A 358 -5.88 27.17 -6.78
C ARG A 358 -6.80 26.22 -6.02
N GLU A 359 -7.68 25.50 -6.72
CA GLU A 359 -8.55 24.50 -6.10
C GLU A 359 -7.71 23.33 -5.54
N SER A 360 -6.64 22.93 -6.23
CA SER A 360 -5.71 21.92 -5.71
C SER A 360 -5.02 22.37 -4.41
N SER A 361 -4.63 23.64 -4.31
CA SER A 361 -4.00 24.21 -3.11
C SER A 361 -4.97 24.27 -1.92
N LEU A 362 -6.27 24.46 -2.17
CA LEU A 362 -7.31 24.39 -1.14
C LEU A 362 -7.35 23.00 -0.48
N PHE A 363 -7.44 21.93 -1.28
CA PHE A 363 -7.45 20.57 -0.72
C PHE A 363 -6.12 20.19 -0.06
N ALA A 364 -4.99 20.67 -0.60
CA ALA A 364 -3.68 20.52 0.05
C ALA A 364 -3.64 21.20 1.42
N THR A 365 -4.31 22.35 1.58
CA THR A 365 -4.43 23.06 2.85
C THR A 365 -5.20 22.25 3.88
N TYR A 366 -6.34 21.68 3.51
CA TYR A 366 -7.08 20.81 4.43
C TYR A 366 -6.26 19.62 4.92
N LEU A 367 -5.44 19.02 4.06
CA LEU A 367 -4.55 17.92 4.45
C LEU A 367 -3.43 18.37 5.42
N VAL A 368 -2.76 19.49 5.13
CA VAL A 368 -1.69 20.03 5.98
C VAL A 368 -2.19 20.39 7.38
N GLU A 369 -3.37 20.99 7.46
CA GLU A 369 -3.94 21.49 8.70
C GLU A 369 -4.55 20.38 9.56
N ASN A 370 -5.23 19.41 8.94
CA ASN A 370 -6.08 18.46 9.66
C ASN A 370 -5.55 17.02 9.70
N SER A 371 -4.58 16.65 8.85
CA SER A 371 -4.06 15.28 8.79
C SER A 371 -2.66 15.13 9.38
N LYS A 372 -2.48 14.10 10.21
CA LYS A 372 -1.18 13.71 10.80
C LYS A 372 -0.46 12.61 10.01
N TRP A 373 -1.14 11.97 9.05
CA TRP A 373 -0.67 10.75 8.39
C TRP A 373 0.66 10.90 7.63
N SER A 374 0.86 12.00 6.92
CA SER A 374 2.14 12.29 6.25
C SER A 374 2.36 13.78 6.07
N ARG A 375 2.58 14.48 7.18
CA ARG A 375 2.74 15.94 7.21
C ARG A 375 3.86 16.42 6.28
N THR A 376 4.97 15.70 6.20
CA THR A 376 6.07 15.99 5.25
C THR A 376 5.57 16.08 3.81
N ILE A 377 4.77 15.10 3.38
CA ILE A 377 4.28 14.99 2.01
C ILE A 377 3.23 16.05 1.74
N TYR A 378 2.26 16.23 2.63
CA TYR A 378 1.21 17.24 2.44
C TYR A 378 1.79 18.65 2.38
N THR A 379 2.75 18.97 3.24
CA THR A 379 3.44 20.27 3.24
C THR A 379 4.21 20.50 1.95
N TYR A 380 4.97 19.50 1.49
CA TYR A 380 5.72 19.62 0.23
C TYR A 380 4.80 19.69 -0.99
N GLN A 381 3.70 18.94 -1.01
CA GLN A 381 2.70 19.00 -2.07
C GLN A 381 2.08 20.38 -2.16
N LYS A 382 1.62 20.95 -1.04
CA LYS A 382 1.06 22.30 -1.01
C LYS A 382 2.07 23.31 -1.55
N ALA A 383 3.31 23.26 -1.08
CA ALA A 383 4.36 24.16 -1.57
C ALA A 383 4.61 23.97 -3.08
N SER A 384 4.67 22.73 -3.56
CA SER A 384 4.89 22.39 -4.97
C SER A 384 3.76 22.87 -5.88
N ILE A 385 2.51 22.73 -5.43
CA ILE A 385 1.33 23.23 -6.16
C ILE A 385 1.35 24.75 -6.22
N MET A 386 1.66 25.42 -5.11
CA MET A 386 1.77 26.89 -5.09
C MET A 386 2.90 27.40 -6.00
N CYS A 387 3.99 26.65 -6.17
CA CYS A 387 5.05 26.97 -7.12
C CYS A 387 4.62 26.88 -8.60
N MET A 388 3.48 26.26 -8.92
CA MET A 388 2.96 26.20 -10.29
C MET A 388 2.13 27.43 -10.67
N LEU A 389 1.75 28.26 -9.70
CA LEU A 389 1.06 29.53 -9.96
C LEU A 389 2.03 30.50 -10.65
N LYS A 390 1.53 31.29 -11.60
CA LYS A 390 2.35 32.28 -12.30
C LYS A 390 2.84 33.33 -11.30
N THR A 391 4.05 33.84 -11.52
CA THR A 391 4.64 34.84 -10.62
C THR A 391 3.78 36.10 -10.52
N GLU A 392 3.08 36.51 -11.59
CA GLU A 392 2.16 37.66 -11.53
C GLU A 392 0.89 37.40 -10.72
N GLU A 393 0.51 36.13 -10.52
CA GLU A 393 -0.68 35.73 -9.77
C GLU A 393 -0.41 35.55 -8.27
N LEU A 394 0.87 35.50 -7.86
CA LEU A 394 1.26 35.26 -6.47
C LEU A 394 1.30 36.56 -5.65
N HIS A 395 0.60 36.58 -4.53
CA HIS A 395 0.75 37.65 -3.55
C HIS A 395 2.06 37.49 -2.73
N SER A 396 2.61 38.59 -2.23
CA SER A 396 3.83 38.55 -1.40
C SER A 396 3.69 37.67 -0.14
N SER A 397 2.48 37.54 0.39
CA SER A 397 2.17 36.60 1.49
C SER A 397 2.32 35.15 1.05
N GLU A 398 1.90 34.81 -0.17
CA GLU A 398 1.97 33.45 -0.71
C GLU A 398 3.42 33.04 -1.01
N VAL A 399 4.23 33.95 -1.53
CA VAL A 399 5.68 33.71 -1.71
C VAL A 399 6.34 33.40 -0.37
N ARG A 400 6.00 34.14 0.70
CA ARG A 400 6.47 33.85 2.06
C ARG A 400 5.95 32.50 2.57
N THR A 401 4.69 32.17 2.29
CA THR A 401 4.09 30.88 2.63
C THR A 401 4.84 29.72 1.97
N ILE A 402 5.17 29.81 0.67
CA ILE A 402 5.96 28.79 -0.02
C ILE A 402 7.30 28.57 0.68
N ALA A 403 8.03 29.64 0.97
CA ALA A 403 9.32 29.55 1.66
C ALA A 403 9.20 28.94 3.07
N THR A 404 8.16 29.30 3.81
CA THR A 404 7.87 28.72 5.13
C THR A 404 7.58 27.22 5.02
N LEU A 405 6.67 26.82 4.12
CA LEU A 405 6.33 25.41 3.90
C LEU A 405 7.57 24.60 3.52
N MET A 406 8.38 25.08 2.56
CA MET A 406 9.63 24.44 2.15
C MET A 406 10.61 24.25 3.32
N LYS A 407 10.69 25.23 4.23
CA LYS A 407 11.52 25.14 5.45
C LYS A 407 10.97 24.14 6.48
N GLU A 408 9.66 23.90 6.49
CA GLU A 408 9.01 23.02 7.45
C GLU A 408 9.03 21.54 7.04
N VAL A 409 9.05 21.23 5.74
CA VAL A 409 9.06 19.86 5.23
C VAL A 409 10.06 18.95 5.98
N PRO A 410 11.34 19.30 6.16
CA PRO A 410 12.29 18.41 6.83
C PRO A 410 12.00 18.16 8.30
N LYS A 411 11.25 19.05 8.97
CA LYS A 411 10.92 18.95 10.40
C LYS A 411 9.89 17.86 10.69
N TYR A 412 9.07 17.52 9.71
CA TYR A 412 7.98 16.54 9.88
C TYR A 412 8.35 15.13 9.43
N LYS A 413 9.57 14.93 8.92
CA LYS A 413 10.03 13.64 8.38
C LYS A 413 9.92 12.54 9.44
N GLN A 414 9.14 11.52 9.14
CA GLN A 414 8.90 10.38 10.00
C GLN A 414 9.87 9.23 9.66
N ARG A 415 9.92 8.24 10.55
CA ARG A 415 10.56 6.95 10.31
C ARG A 415 9.53 5.87 10.60
N ILE A 416 9.52 4.83 9.78
CA ILE A 416 8.72 3.64 10.01
C ILE A 416 9.69 2.46 9.97
N ALA A 417 9.68 1.62 11.01
CA ALA A 417 10.68 0.57 11.20
C ALA A 417 12.14 1.08 11.02
N GLY A 418 12.43 2.26 11.57
CA GLY A 418 13.77 2.82 11.65
C GLY A 418 14.28 3.45 10.35
N LYS A 419 13.45 3.44 9.29
CA LYS A 419 13.77 4.02 7.99
C LYS A 419 12.79 5.13 7.66
N SER A 420 13.29 6.29 7.24
CA SER A 420 12.41 7.32 6.66
C SER A 420 11.84 6.86 5.33
N LEU A 421 10.58 7.22 5.09
CA LEU A 421 9.85 6.89 3.88
C LEU A 421 10.56 7.46 2.64
N PRO A 422 10.68 6.70 1.53
CA PRO A 422 11.38 7.16 0.33
C PRO A 422 10.87 8.50 -0.22
N MET A 423 9.54 8.69 -0.23
CA MET A 423 8.91 9.93 -0.70
C MET A 423 9.23 11.13 0.20
N GLU A 424 9.33 10.93 1.51
CA GLU A 424 9.68 12.01 2.44
C GLU A 424 11.15 12.43 2.30
N LYS A 425 12.04 11.46 2.11
CA LYS A 425 13.45 11.74 1.79
C LYS A 425 13.58 12.52 0.49
N PHE A 426 12.81 12.14 -0.53
CA PHE A 426 12.76 12.85 -1.81
C PHE A 426 12.28 14.30 -1.60
N ALA A 427 11.17 14.50 -0.90
CA ALA A 427 10.65 15.84 -0.59
C ALA A 427 11.68 16.72 0.14
N CYS A 428 12.37 16.18 1.16
CA CYS A 428 13.42 16.91 1.88
C CYS A 428 14.54 17.38 0.93
N LYS A 429 15.07 16.48 0.09
CA LYS A 429 16.10 16.84 -0.89
C LYS A 429 15.63 17.93 -1.86
N LYS A 430 14.36 17.88 -2.30
CA LYS A 430 13.80 18.92 -3.16
C LYS A 430 13.68 20.27 -2.45
N THR A 431 13.39 20.29 -1.15
CA THR A 431 13.41 21.55 -0.38
C THR A 431 14.82 22.11 -0.23
N GLU A 432 15.84 21.25 -0.07
CA GLU A 432 17.24 21.67 -0.06
C GLU A 432 17.63 22.29 -1.42
N ARG A 433 17.26 21.61 -2.53
CA ARG A 433 17.44 22.13 -3.90
C ARG A 433 16.73 23.47 -4.10
N PHE A 434 15.50 23.63 -3.60
CA PHE A 434 14.74 24.88 -3.72
C PHE A 434 15.54 26.06 -3.16
N PHE A 435 16.10 25.94 -1.95
CA PHE A 435 16.91 27.01 -1.35
C PHE A 435 18.27 27.18 -2.05
N ALA A 436 18.90 26.08 -2.46
CA ALA A 436 20.16 26.13 -3.21
C ALA A 436 20.02 26.86 -4.56
N GLN A 437 18.82 26.84 -5.15
CA GLN A 437 18.48 27.54 -6.40
C GLN A 437 17.79 28.89 -6.18
N GLN A 438 17.98 29.51 -5.00
CA GLN A 438 17.38 30.81 -4.66
C GLN A 438 15.85 30.81 -4.70
N SER A 439 15.24 29.84 -4.01
CA SER A 439 13.80 29.67 -3.89
C SER A 439 13.09 29.33 -5.20
N PHE A 440 13.67 28.40 -5.98
CA PHE A 440 13.14 28.01 -7.28
C PHE A 440 13.28 26.50 -7.56
N LEU A 441 12.26 25.92 -8.19
CA LEU A 441 12.25 24.58 -8.77
C LEU A 441 11.47 24.60 -10.09
N TYR A 442 11.88 23.81 -11.07
CA TYR A 442 11.08 23.60 -12.28
C TYR A 442 9.95 22.63 -12.02
N VAL A 443 8.73 23.06 -12.33
CA VAL A 443 7.51 22.25 -12.39
C VAL A 443 7.35 21.20 -11.26
N PRO A 444 7.56 21.54 -9.97
CA PRO A 444 7.65 20.54 -8.89
C PRO A 444 6.36 19.73 -8.69
N ALA A 445 5.18 20.30 -9.00
CA ALA A 445 3.94 19.53 -8.97
C ALA A 445 3.87 18.48 -10.09
N LEU A 446 4.37 18.79 -11.30
CA LEU A 446 4.41 17.83 -12.41
C LEU A 446 5.42 16.71 -12.15
N GLU A 447 6.56 17.03 -11.54
CA GLU A 447 7.53 16.03 -11.05
C GLU A 447 6.86 15.07 -10.06
N LEU A 448 6.10 15.59 -9.09
CA LEU A 448 5.32 14.77 -8.17
C LEU A 448 4.26 13.94 -8.90
N MET A 449 3.51 14.51 -9.84
CA MET A 449 2.51 13.78 -10.62
C MET A 449 3.14 12.59 -11.37
N TYR A 450 4.32 12.79 -11.96
CA TYR A 450 5.07 11.73 -12.62
C TYR A 450 5.53 10.65 -11.64
N VAL A 451 6.12 11.03 -10.51
CA VAL A 451 6.57 10.09 -9.46
C VAL A 451 5.40 9.28 -8.86
N TRP A 452 4.23 9.91 -8.72
CA TRP A 452 2.99 9.25 -8.28
C TRP A 452 2.32 8.41 -9.38
N ASN A 453 2.92 8.31 -10.57
CA ASN A 453 2.44 7.55 -11.72
C ASN A 453 1.10 8.06 -12.29
N LEU A 454 0.79 9.35 -12.09
CA LEU A 454 -0.44 9.97 -12.57
C LEU A 454 -0.43 10.23 -14.08
N PHE A 455 0.74 10.16 -14.73
CA PHE A 455 0.87 10.33 -16.18
C PHE A 455 0.10 9.26 -16.96
N LYS A 456 -0.14 8.08 -16.37
CA LYS A 456 -1.05 7.08 -16.97
C LYS A 456 -2.46 7.59 -17.20
N ILE A 457 -2.93 8.50 -16.33
CA ILE A 457 -4.26 9.09 -16.45
C ILE A 457 -4.28 10.13 -17.57
N LEU A 458 -3.16 10.81 -17.82
CA LEU A 458 -3.03 11.73 -18.96
C LEU A 458 -3.24 11.03 -20.31
N GLY A 459 -2.77 9.79 -20.45
CA GLY A 459 -2.94 9.00 -21.67
C GLY A 459 -4.38 8.60 -21.99
N LYS A 460 -5.33 8.79 -21.05
CA LYS A 460 -6.76 8.48 -21.29
C LYS A 460 -7.41 9.43 -22.27
N HIS A 461 -7.05 10.71 -22.20
CA HIS A 461 -7.58 11.73 -23.09
C HIS A 461 -6.47 12.70 -23.49
N PHE A 462 -6.28 12.88 -24.80
CA PHE A 462 -5.21 13.71 -25.37
C PHE A 462 -5.11 15.11 -24.75
N HIS A 463 -6.25 15.78 -24.53
CA HIS A 463 -6.28 17.14 -23.98
C HIS A 463 -5.66 17.25 -22.57
N LEU A 464 -5.70 16.17 -21.76
CA LEU A 464 -5.07 16.14 -20.45
C LEU A 464 -3.54 16.17 -20.60
N ALA A 465 -3.01 15.31 -21.47
CA ALA A 465 -1.58 15.25 -21.75
C ALA A 465 -1.07 16.54 -22.43
N ASP A 466 -1.85 17.12 -23.36
CA ASP A 466 -1.50 18.36 -24.07
C ASP A 466 -1.27 19.53 -23.12
N GLY A 467 -2.16 19.73 -22.13
CA GLY A 467 -2.02 20.81 -21.16
C GLY A 467 -0.73 20.69 -20.33
N VAL A 468 -0.41 19.48 -19.87
CA VAL A 468 0.84 19.21 -19.12
C VAL A 468 2.07 19.38 -20.02
N TYR A 469 2.01 18.87 -21.26
CA TYR A 469 3.07 18.99 -22.25
C TYR A 469 3.43 20.46 -22.52
N ARG A 470 2.41 21.32 -22.70
CA ARG A 470 2.62 22.76 -22.94
C ARG A 470 3.35 23.44 -21.78
N ILE A 471 2.99 23.14 -20.54
CA ILE A 471 3.68 23.70 -19.36
C ILE A 471 5.16 23.28 -19.36
N VAL A 472 5.45 22.01 -19.69
CA VAL A 472 6.83 21.51 -19.77
C VAL A 472 7.60 22.21 -20.89
N GLU A 473 7.00 22.37 -22.07
CA GLU A 473 7.61 23.07 -23.21
C GLU A 473 7.93 24.54 -22.91
N GLU A 474 6.98 25.26 -22.30
CA GLU A 474 7.19 26.65 -21.88
C GLU A 474 8.38 26.75 -20.90
N ASN A 475 8.50 25.81 -19.96
CA ASN A 475 9.62 25.76 -19.03
C ASN A 475 10.96 25.36 -19.68
N LEU A 476 10.96 24.54 -20.74
CA LEU A 476 12.16 24.25 -21.53
C LEU A 476 12.65 25.47 -22.30
N THR A 477 11.75 26.27 -22.87
CA THR A 477 12.09 27.54 -23.51
C THR A 477 12.71 28.50 -22.50
N HIS A 478 12.06 28.73 -21.36
CA HIS A 478 12.59 29.58 -20.29
C HIS A 478 13.93 29.07 -19.74
N TYR A 479 14.13 27.76 -19.65
CA TYR A 479 15.42 27.17 -19.31
C TYR A 479 16.51 27.58 -20.31
N GLY A 480 16.23 27.47 -21.62
CA GLY A 480 17.17 27.87 -22.67
C GLY A 480 17.57 29.34 -22.60
N GLU A 481 16.60 30.23 -22.36
CA GLU A 481 16.83 31.66 -22.16
C GLU A 481 17.73 31.93 -20.94
N ARG A 482 17.45 31.27 -19.81
CA ARG A 482 18.18 31.44 -18.55
C ARG A 482 19.62 30.93 -18.61
N VAL A 483 19.87 29.83 -19.35
CA VAL A 483 21.23 29.34 -19.62
C VAL A 483 22.00 30.35 -20.48
N ASN A 484 21.35 30.91 -21.50
CA ASN A 484 21.98 31.87 -22.41
C ASN A 484 22.29 33.22 -21.76
N SER A 485 21.50 33.65 -20.76
CA SER A 485 21.68 34.93 -20.08
C SER A 485 22.86 34.99 -19.10
N LYS A 486 23.63 33.89 -18.93
CA LYS A 486 24.75 33.77 -17.96
C LYS A 486 24.42 34.24 -16.53
N SER A 487 23.13 34.25 -16.17
CA SER A 487 22.66 34.80 -14.91
C SER A 487 22.51 33.68 -13.89
N ASN A 488 23.05 33.92 -12.69
CA ASN A 488 23.01 33.07 -11.51
C ASN A 488 23.94 31.81 -11.51
N PRO A 489 25.10 31.89 -10.82
CA PRO A 489 26.01 30.75 -10.64
C PRO A 489 25.36 29.53 -9.98
N ALA A 490 24.39 29.73 -9.07
CA ALA A 490 23.74 28.63 -8.36
C ALA A 490 22.82 27.80 -9.28
N PHE A 491 22.19 28.45 -10.26
CA PHE A 491 21.42 27.77 -11.30
C PHE A 491 22.32 26.88 -12.18
N SER A 492 23.52 27.38 -12.52
CA SER A 492 24.48 26.65 -13.35
C SER A 492 24.92 25.31 -12.75
N VAL A 493 24.92 25.17 -11.41
CA VAL A 493 25.32 23.94 -10.72
C VAL A 493 24.36 22.78 -11.00
N TYR A 494 23.08 23.07 -11.20
CA TYR A 494 22.01 22.08 -11.39
C TYR A 494 21.38 22.16 -12.79
N ALA A 495 22.05 22.83 -13.73
CA ALA A 495 21.53 23.05 -15.07
C ALA A 495 21.25 21.73 -15.80
N ALA A 496 22.09 20.71 -15.60
CA ALA A 496 21.88 19.39 -16.17
C ALA A 496 20.67 18.68 -15.54
N ASP A 497 20.58 18.64 -14.21
CA ASP A 497 19.46 18.06 -13.46
C ASP A 497 18.11 18.66 -13.90
N ASN A 498 18.05 19.99 -14.01
CA ASN A 498 16.84 20.72 -14.40
C ASN A 498 16.39 20.39 -15.83
N LYS A 499 17.33 20.40 -16.79
CA LYS A 499 17.01 20.05 -18.19
C LYS A 499 16.62 18.58 -18.33
N ALA A 500 17.32 17.69 -17.63
CA ALA A 500 17.01 16.26 -17.62
C ALA A 500 15.60 15.99 -17.05
N LEU A 501 15.20 16.69 -15.99
CA LEU A 501 13.83 16.61 -15.45
C LEU A 501 12.79 17.04 -16.51
N LEU A 502 12.99 18.20 -17.13
CA LEU A 502 12.04 18.70 -18.13
C LEU A 502 11.96 17.79 -19.36
N LEU A 503 13.09 17.26 -19.85
CA LEU A 503 13.11 16.31 -20.97
C LEU A 503 12.46 14.97 -20.60
N LEU A 504 12.65 14.48 -19.37
CA LEU A 504 11.97 13.28 -18.87
C LEU A 504 10.46 13.47 -18.89
N LEU A 505 9.97 14.58 -18.32
CA LEU A 505 8.54 14.88 -18.28
C LEU A 505 7.96 15.08 -19.69
N LYS A 506 8.71 15.75 -20.59
CA LYS A 506 8.33 15.91 -22.00
C LYS A 506 8.21 14.57 -22.70
N GLY A 507 9.23 13.71 -22.57
CA GLY A 507 9.25 12.37 -23.15
C GLY A 507 8.09 11.51 -22.63
N ALA A 508 7.82 11.57 -21.33
CA ALA A 508 6.68 10.89 -20.73
C ALA A 508 5.33 11.40 -21.26
N CYS A 509 5.15 12.73 -21.43
CA CYS A 509 3.93 13.27 -22.05
C CYS A 509 3.79 12.83 -23.51
N LEU A 510 4.85 12.92 -24.31
CA LEU A 510 4.87 12.51 -25.71
C LEU A 510 4.52 11.03 -25.88
N ARG A 511 4.96 10.18 -24.96
CA ARG A 511 4.53 8.78 -24.91
C ARG A 511 3.03 8.65 -24.69
N GLN A 512 2.46 9.35 -23.71
CA GLN A 512 1.01 9.36 -23.47
C GLN A 512 0.20 9.91 -24.67
N MET A 513 0.80 10.79 -25.46
CA MET A 513 0.25 11.36 -26.70
C MET A 513 0.52 10.49 -27.94
N ASN A 514 1.00 9.25 -27.78
CA ASN A 514 1.35 8.32 -28.87
C ASN A 514 2.36 8.88 -29.89
N SER A 515 3.35 9.66 -29.43
CA SER A 515 4.43 10.24 -30.24
C SER A 515 5.80 9.61 -29.91
N PRO A 516 6.01 8.30 -30.16
CA PRO A 516 7.13 7.54 -29.62
C PRO A 516 8.50 8.02 -30.11
N LEU A 517 8.64 8.44 -31.36
CA LEU A 517 9.94 8.88 -31.90
C LEU A 517 10.45 10.15 -31.20
N GLN A 518 9.57 11.10 -30.92
CA GLN A 518 9.91 12.32 -30.21
C GLN A 518 10.18 12.02 -28.73
N ALA A 519 9.36 11.15 -28.14
CA ALA A 519 9.55 10.70 -26.77
C ALA A 519 10.92 10.03 -26.57
N THR A 520 11.29 9.10 -27.45
CA THR A 520 12.59 8.42 -27.43
C THR A 520 13.75 9.41 -27.47
N ARG A 521 13.73 10.40 -28.36
CA ARG A 521 14.80 11.42 -28.44
C ARG A 521 14.96 12.16 -27.11
N CYS A 522 13.87 12.61 -26.50
CA CYS A 522 13.92 13.29 -25.21
C CYS A 522 14.53 12.39 -24.12
N LEU A 523 14.18 11.10 -24.10
CA LEU A 523 14.66 10.15 -23.08
C LEU A 523 16.12 9.76 -23.30
N GLU A 524 16.56 9.59 -24.55
CA GLU A 524 17.97 9.37 -24.90
C GLU A 524 18.85 10.56 -24.52
N ASP A 525 18.36 11.79 -24.72
CA ASP A 525 19.05 13.00 -24.25
C ASP A 525 19.22 13.00 -22.72
N VAL A 526 18.21 12.57 -21.95
CA VAL A 526 18.33 12.43 -20.49
C VAL A 526 19.40 11.41 -20.12
N ILE A 527 19.44 10.27 -20.80
CA ILE A 527 20.43 9.21 -20.55
C ILE A 527 21.85 9.71 -20.85
N ALA A 528 22.02 10.45 -21.94
CA ALA A 528 23.31 11.03 -22.33
C ALA A 528 23.87 12.00 -21.27
N MET A 529 23.00 12.66 -20.50
CA MET A 529 23.36 13.61 -19.44
C MET A 529 23.81 12.95 -18.12
N TYR A 530 23.90 11.61 -18.05
CA TYR A 530 24.23 10.88 -16.81
C TYR A 530 25.45 11.42 -16.05
N LYS A 531 26.52 11.79 -16.77
CA LYS A 531 27.77 12.29 -16.17
C LYS A 531 27.69 13.75 -15.72
N ASP A 532 26.73 14.49 -16.26
CA ASP A 532 26.56 15.93 -16.00
C ASP A 532 25.57 16.20 -14.86
N ILE A 533 24.69 15.23 -14.55
CA ILE A 533 23.74 15.33 -13.43
C ILE A 533 24.49 15.39 -12.10
N LYS A 534 24.15 16.39 -11.29
CA LYS A 534 24.82 16.68 -10.03
C LYS A 534 24.27 15.88 -8.85
N GLU A 535 22.95 15.70 -8.77
CA GLU A 535 22.31 15.10 -7.59
C GLU A 535 21.05 14.28 -7.92
N ASP A 536 20.21 14.69 -8.88
CA ASP A 536 18.98 13.99 -9.25
C ASP A 536 19.26 12.77 -10.15
N HIS A 537 20.16 11.89 -9.71
CA HIS A 537 20.58 10.69 -10.45
C HIS A 537 19.45 9.70 -10.72
N TYR A 538 18.28 9.88 -10.10
CA TYR A 538 17.10 9.06 -10.37
C TYR A 538 16.53 9.30 -11.79
N LEU A 539 16.81 10.45 -12.40
CA LEU A 539 16.25 10.83 -13.70
C LEU A 539 16.63 9.84 -14.80
N VAL A 540 17.88 9.36 -14.80
CA VAL A 540 18.40 8.44 -15.82
C VAL A 540 17.73 7.07 -15.80
N PRO A 541 17.72 6.31 -14.69
CA PRO A 541 17.02 5.03 -14.65
C PRO A 541 15.52 5.18 -14.87
N TYR A 542 14.90 6.29 -14.49
CA TYR A 542 13.49 6.56 -14.83
C TYR A 542 13.30 6.80 -16.34
N ALA A 543 14.22 7.49 -17.01
CA ALA A 543 14.18 7.69 -18.46
C ALA A 543 14.34 6.36 -19.24
N ILE A 544 15.26 5.49 -18.78
CA ILE A 544 15.44 4.15 -19.35
C ILE A 544 14.17 3.32 -19.18
N VAL A 545 13.52 3.40 -18.02
CA VAL A 545 12.25 2.71 -17.81
C VAL A 545 11.17 3.25 -18.75
N GLU A 546 11.01 4.56 -18.91
CA GLU A 546 10.03 5.10 -19.89
C GLU A 546 10.35 4.67 -21.33
N LEU A 547 11.64 4.61 -21.71
CA LEU A 547 12.06 4.08 -23.01
C LEU A 547 11.68 2.60 -23.17
N ALA A 548 11.88 1.80 -22.10
CA ALA A 548 11.44 0.42 -22.09
C ALA A 548 9.93 0.30 -22.30
N LEU A 549 9.13 1.20 -21.71
CA LEU A 549 7.69 1.20 -21.90
C LEU A 549 7.29 1.58 -23.33
N ILE A 550 8.01 2.50 -23.99
CA ILE A 550 7.82 2.76 -25.42
C ILE A 550 8.05 1.47 -26.23
N TYR A 551 9.09 0.70 -25.91
CA TYR A 551 9.32 -0.59 -26.54
C TYR A 551 8.19 -1.60 -26.27
N ILE A 552 7.63 -1.63 -25.06
CA ILE A 552 6.44 -2.45 -24.75
C ILE A 552 5.25 -2.03 -25.62
N ASP A 553 4.97 -0.72 -25.69
CA ASP A 553 3.85 -0.16 -26.45
C ASP A 553 3.98 -0.47 -27.96
N GLN A 554 5.21 -0.59 -28.47
CA GLN A 554 5.53 -0.99 -29.84
C GLN A 554 5.62 -2.52 -30.06
N GLY A 555 5.43 -3.33 -29.01
CA GLY A 555 5.54 -4.80 -29.07
C GLY A 555 6.98 -5.35 -29.10
N ASN A 556 8.00 -4.50 -28.91
CA ASN A 556 9.41 -4.90 -28.90
C ASN A 556 9.85 -5.40 -27.51
N LYS A 557 9.45 -6.63 -27.18
CA LYS A 557 9.65 -7.22 -25.84
C LYS A 557 11.12 -7.36 -25.45
N ASP A 558 11.98 -7.78 -26.37
CA ASP A 558 13.38 -8.06 -26.05
C ASP A 558 14.13 -6.77 -25.66
N GLN A 559 13.94 -5.69 -26.42
CA GLN A 559 14.51 -4.38 -26.09
C GLN A 559 13.95 -3.82 -24.78
N ALA A 560 12.65 -4.01 -24.52
CA ALA A 560 12.05 -3.63 -23.25
C ALA A 560 12.70 -4.38 -22.07
N ILE A 561 12.91 -5.70 -22.18
CA ILE A 561 13.56 -6.49 -21.13
C ILE A 561 14.99 -6.03 -20.89
N LEU A 562 15.76 -5.77 -21.96
CA LEU A 562 17.13 -5.29 -21.86
C LEU A 562 17.21 -3.94 -21.13
N ALA A 563 16.37 -2.97 -21.53
CA ALA A 563 16.32 -1.65 -20.89
C ALA A 563 15.90 -1.74 -19.41
N LEU A 564 14.90 -2.55 -19.08
CA LEU A 564 14.47 -2.77 -17.68
C LEU A 564 15.56 -3.43 -16.82
N GLU A 565 16.30 -4.40 -17.36
CA GLU A 565 17.42 -5.04 -16.66
C GLU A 565 18.61 -4.09 -16.48
N ASP A 566 18.88 -3.23 -17.47
CA ASP A 566 19.90 -2.20 -17.43
C ASP A 566 19.63 -1.19 -16.30
N ALA A 567 18.43 -0.58 -16.29
CA ALA A 567 17.99 0.36 -15.27
C ALA A 567 18.09 -0.21 -13.84
N LYS A 568 17.86 -1.53 -13.69
CA LYS A 568 17.88 -2.24 -12.42
C LYS A 568 19.28 -2.62 -11.94
N LYS A 569 20.20 -2.94 -12.84
CA LYS A 569 21.53 -3.49 -12.49
C LYS A 569 22.62 -2.45 -12.46
N ASN A 570 22.53 -1.44 -13.33
CA ASN A 570 23.63 -0.50 -13.57
C ASN A 570 23.49 0.83 -12.82
N TYR A 571 22.38 1.02 -12.09
CA TYR A 571 22.10 2.23 -11.30
C TYR A 571 21.69 1.85 -9.88
N SER A 572 22.22 2.58 -8.88
CA SER A 572 21.87 2.36 -7.46
C SER A 572 22.12 3.62 -6.62
N GLY A 573 21.58 3.67 -5.40
CA GLY A 573 21.82 4.77 -4.45
C GLY A 573 21.07 6.07 -4.76
N TYR A 574 20.13 6.03 -5.71
CA TYR A 574 19.35 7.20 -6.12
C TYR A 574 18.01 7.31 -5.36
N SER A 575 17.43 8.51 -5.35
CA SER A 575 16.14 8.74 -4.71
C SER A 575 15.04 7.90 -5.36
N LEU A 576 14.18 7.27 -4.56
CA LEU A 576 13.04 6.46 -5.04
C LEU A 576 13.44 5.17 -5.81
N GLU A 577 14.66 4.67 -5.62
CA GLU A 577 15.14 3.41 -6.19
C GLU A 577 14.21 2.22 -5.89
N SER A 578 13.81 2.04 -4.62
CA SER A 578 12.92 0.94 -4.25
C SER A 578 11.60 0.98 -5.02
N ARG A 579 11.01 2.18 -5.18
CA ARG A 579 9.76 2.39 -5.92
C ARG A 579 9.93 2.04 -7.40
N LEU A 580 11.03 2.45 -8.04
CA LEU A 580 11.30 2.09 -9.43
C LEU A 580 11.53 0.58 -9.57
N HIS A 581 12.23 -0.05 -8.62
CA HIS A 581 12.46 -1.49 -8.66
C HIS A 581 11.17 -2.32 -8.56
N PHE A 582 10.17 -1.88 -7.79
CA PHE A 582 8.84 -2.52 -7.80
C PHE A 582 8.18 -2.46 -9.18
N ARG A 583 8.26 -1.29 -9.84
CA ARG A 583 7.73 -1.08 -11.20
C ARG A 583 8.44 -1.96 -12.24
N ILE A 584 9.77 -1.94 -12.23
CA ILE A 584 10.60 -2.79 -13.09
C ILE A 584 10.29 -4.27 -12.85
N HIS A 585 10.19 -4.70 -11.58
CA HIS A 585 9.90 -6.09 -11.26
C HIS A 585 8.58 -6.56 -11.85
N THR A 586 7.52 -5.76 -11.68
CA THR A 586 6.19 -6.08 -12.19
C THR A 586 6.19 -6.16 -13.73
N ALA A 587 6.83 -5.20 -14.42
CA ALA A 587 6.97 -5.26 -15.88
C ALA A 587 7.75 -6.50 -16.35
N LEU A 588 8.85 -6.85 -15.68
CA LEU A 588 9.66 -8.01 -16.05
C LEU A 588 8.93 -9.34 -15.84
N ILE A 589 8.12 -9.49 -14.77
CA ILE A 589 7.27 -10.66 -14.56
C ILE A 589 6.35 -10.87 -15.76
N GLU A 590 5.70 -9.79 -16.19
CA GLU A 590 4.74 -9.82 -17.30
C GLU A 590 5.40 -10.11 -18.64
N LEU A 591 6.52 -9.43 -18.94
CA LEU A 591 7.22 -9.60 -20.23
C LEU A 591 7.84 -10.98 -20.39
N LYS A 592 8.36 -11.55 -19.30
CA LYS A 592 9.01 -12.87 -19.33
C LYS A 592 8.02 -14.03 -19.28
N GLY A 593 6.72 -13.76 -19.18
CA GLY A 593 5.71 -14.80 -18.98
C GLY A 593 5.93 -15.63 -17.71
N LYS A 594 6.71 -15.10 -16.76
CA LYS A 594 6.93 -15.73 -15.45
C LYS A 594 5.85 -15.24 -14.50
N SER A 595 4.60 -15.58 -14.77
CA SER A 595 3.70 -15.88 -13.67
C SER A 595 4.34 -17.03 -12.87
N TYR A 596 4.00 -17.19 -11.60
CA TYR A 596 4.39 -18.34 -10.77
C TYR A 596 3.72 -19.64 -11.26
N GLU A 597 3.66 -19.87 -12.58
CA GLU A 597 3.01 -20.99 -13.26
C GLU A 597 3.97 -22.16 -13.50
N ASN A 598 5.28 -21.97 -13.40
CA ASN A 598 6.29 -23.01 -13.70
C ASN A 598 7.23 -23.28 -12.52
N ILE A 599 6.69 -23.56 -11.35
CA ILE A 599 7.41 -24.30 -10.31
C ILE A 599 6.59 -25.58 -10.09
N PRO A 600 7.15 -26.78 -10.30
CA PRO A 600 6.45 -28.02 -9.96
C PRO A 600 5.96 -27.90 -8.52
N ALA A 601 4.68 -28.18 -8.28
CA ALA A 601 4.23 -28.49 -6.94
C ALA A 601 5.22 -29.53 -6.41
N GLY A 602 5.95 -29.17 -5.34
CA GLY A 602 6.97 -30.04 -4.75
C GLY A 602 6.37 -31.43 -4.60
N GLY A 603 6.94 -32.37 -5.35
CA GLY A 603 6.53 -33.76 -5.33
C GLY A 603 6.96 -34.39 -4.01
N GLU A 604 5.99 -35.12 -3.45
CA GLU A 604 6.04 -36.14 -2.38
C GLU A 604 6.50 -35.72 -0.98
#